data_AF-A0A6G0U2S4-F1
#
_entry.id   AF-A0A6G0U2S4-F1
#
_cell.length_a   1.000
_cell.length_b   1.000
_cell.length_c   1.000
_cell.angle_alpha   90.00
_cell.angle_beta   90.00
_cell.angle_gamma   90.00
#
_symmetry.space_group_name_H-M   'P 1'
#
loop_
_entity.id
_entity.type
_entity.pdbx_description
1 polymer ?
#
loop_
_entity_poly.entity_id
_entity_poly.type
_entity_poly.pdbx_seq_one_letter_code
_entity_poly.pdbx_strand_id
1 'polypeptide(L)'
;MTSLKLLQAIVTKNGSFTKILLKQEYYCLIINRLQLKNYSAQHQIKFNPYDNLNIHKSSMFKQFSTSNNQAEIDFEQACNETLESLCEYFEQIVEDNPHLENPDILFSDGVLTIQLGEPYGTYVINRQTPNKQIWLSSPISGPKRYDFNGTKWIYKHDGVSLHELLTSELSKEYSFNVDFSKCIFSGTFSN
;
A
#
# COMPACT_ATOMS: atom_id res chain seq x y z
N MET A 1 20.07 25.45 23.04
CA MET A 1 18.67 25.25 22.55
C MET A 1 18.60 24.46 21.23
N THR A 2 19.71 24.35 20.46
CA THR A 2 19.81 23.59 19.20
C THR A 2 20.00 22.08 19.37
N SER A 3 20.78 21.63 20.36
CA SER A 3 21.08 20.20 20.58
C SER A 3 19.85 19.35 20.96
N LEU A 4 18.92 19.90 21.77
CA LEU A 4 17.71 19.18 22.18
C LEU A 4 16.72 18.99 21.02
N LYS A 5 16.59 20.00 20.14
CA LYS A 5 15.77 19.91 18.91
C LYS A 5 16.32 18.87 17.94
N LEU A 6 17.65 18.79 17.82
CA LEU A 6 18.32 17.79 16.98
C LEU A 6 18.09 16.37 17.52
N LEU A 7 18.24 16.16 18.83
CA LEU A 7 17.97 14.87 19.48
C LEU A 7 16.52 14.45 19.36
N GLN A 8 15.55 15.36 19.55
CA GLN A 8 14.15 15.07 19.34
C GLN A 8 13.85 14.68 17.89
N ALA A 9 14.40 15.40 16.91
CA ALA A 9 14.24 15.06 15.49
C ALA A 9 14.80 13.66 15.18
N ILE A 10 15.98 13.32 15.70
CA ILE A 10 16.59 11.99 15.52
C ILE A 10 15.73 10.88 16.15
N VAL A 11 15.22 11.09 17.36
CA VAL A 11 14.37 10.11 18.07
C VAL A 11 13.04 9.91 17.34
N THR A 12 12.39 10.98 16.88
CA THR A 12 11.14 10.91 16.11
C THR A 12 11.34 10.21 14.76
N LYS A 13 12.41 10.55 14.03
CA LYS A 13 12.79 9.90 12.76
C LYS A 13 13.00 8.39 12.93
N ASN A 14 13.70 7.99 13.99
CA ASN A 14 13.89 6.58 14.32
C ASN A 14 12.57 5.90 14.70
N GLY A 15 11.66 6.60 15.39
CA GLY A 15 10.33 6.08 15.74
C GLY A 15 9.42 5.85 14.52
N SER A 16 9.37 6.82 13.59
CA SER A 16 8.60 6.68 12.35
C SER A 16 9.17 5.56 11.47
N PHE A 17 10.49 5.54 11.29
CA PHE A 17 11.19 4.53 10.50
C PHE A 17 10.99 3.11 11.05
N THR A 18 11.08 2.91 12.37
CA THR A 18 10.85 1.59 12.99
C THR A 18 9.41 1.13 12.85
N LYS A 19 8.42 2.04 12.92
CA LYS A 19 7.01 1.70 12.72
C LYS A 19 6.72 1.27 11.27
N ILE A 20 7.28 1.98 10.30
CA ILE A 20 7.18 1.64 8.87
C ILE A 20 7.79 0.25 8.63
N LEU A 21 9.01 0.00 9.11
CA LEU A 21 9.68 -1.29 8.95
C LEU A 21 8.89 -2.44 9.58
N LEU A 22 8.38 -2.26 10.81
CA LEU A 22 7.60 -3.30 11.48
C LEU A 22 6.29 -3.60 10.76
N LYS A 23 5.59 -2.57 10.25
CA LYS A 23 4.39 -2.76 9.41
C LYS A 23 4.76 -3.47 8.10
N GLN A 24 5.83 -3.07 7.44
CA GLN A 24 6.32 -3.72 6.23
C GLN A 24 6.62 -5.21 6.47
N GLU A 25 7.40 -5.55 7.49
CA GLU A 25 7.73 -6.94 7.84
C GLU A 25 6.47 -7.76 8.14
N TYR A 26 5.52 -7.19 8.88
CA TYR A 26 4.23 -7.82 9.16
C TYR A 26 3.45 -8.15 7.88
N TYR A 27 3.35 -7.19 6.94
CA TYR A 27 2.65 -7.42 5.67
C TYR A 27 3.43 -8.34 4.73
N CYS A 28 4.76 -8.29 4.72
CA CYS A 28 5.61 -9.27 4.05
C CYS A 28 5.31 -10.69 4.54
N LEU A 29 5.20 -10.89 5.86
CA LEU A 29 4.86 -12.18 6.46
C LEU A 29 3.44 -12.65 6.07
N ILE A 30 2.46 -11.74 6.05
CA ILE A 30 1.09 -12.07 5.61
C ILE A 30 1.09 -12.48 4.14
N ILE A 31 1.67 -11.68 3.25
CA ILE A 31 1.69 -11.97 1.81
C ILE A 31 2.42 -13.29 1.54
N ASN A 32 3.59 -13.50 2.15
CA ASN A 32 4.35 -14.74 2.00
C ASN A 32 3.53 -15.95 2.47
N ARG A 33 2.80 -15.85 3.59
CA ARG A 33 1.88 -16.90 4.05
C ARG A 33 0.75 -17.17 3.06
N LEU A 34 0.20 -16.13 2.43
CA LEU A 34 -0.85 -16.28 1.41
C LEU A 34 -0.31 -16.94 0.14
N GLN A 35 0.88 -16.56 -0.32
CA GLN A 35 1.54 -17.19 -1.47
C GLN A 35 1.88 -18.66 -1.21
N LEU A 36 2.43 -19.01 -0.04
CA LEU A 36 2.71 -20.40 0.34
C LEU A 36 1.44 -21.26 0.41
N LYS A 37 0.33 -20.70 0.92
CA LYS A 37 -0.98 -21.38 0.92
C LYS A 37 -1.51 -21.61 -0.50
N ASN A 38 -1.36 -20.63 -1.40
CA ASN A 38 -1.79 -20.79 -2.79
C ASN A 38 -0.93 -21.82 -3.54
N TYR A 39 0.39 -21.84 -3.30
CA TYR A 39 1.29 -22.84 -3.88
C TYR A 39 1.00 -24.27 -3.39
N SER A 40 0.71 -24.43 -2.09
CA SER A 40 0.35 -25.73 -1.49
C SER A 40 -1.05 -26.21 -1.87
N ALA A 41 -2.02 -25.30 -2.05
CA ALA A 41 -3.35 -25.63 -2.56
C ALA A 41 -3.32 -26.12 -4.02
N GLN A 42 -2.39 -25.63 -4.84
CA GLN A 42 -2.17 -26.10 -6.21
C GLN A 42 -1.52 -27.50 -6.29
N HIS A 43 -0.85 -27.96 -5.22
CA HIS A 43 -0.13 -29.26 -5.17
C HIS A 43 -0.88 -30.37 -4.41
N GLN A 44 -2.15 -30.18 -4.02
CA GLN A 44 -2.97 -31.28 -3.49
C GLN A 44 -3.39 -32.24 -4.62
N ILE A 45 -2.64 -33.33 -4.77
CA ILE A 45 -2.92 -34.48 -5.63
C ILE A 45 -4.32 -35.04 -5.29
N LYS A 46 -5.20 -35.14 -6.31
CA LYS A 46 -6.51 -35.80 -6.23
C LYS A 46 -6.33 -37.29 -5.89
N PHE A 47 -6.50 -37.66 -4.63
CA PHE A 47 -6.85 -39.04 -4.25
C PHE A 47 -8.37 -39.16 -4.17
N ASN A 48 -8.93 -40.02 -5.03
CA ASN A 48 -10.35 -40.35 -5.06
C ASN A 48 -10.52 -41.84 -4.72
N PRO A 49 -11.09 -42.20 -3.55
CA PRO A 49 -11.59 -43.53 -3.31
C PRO A 49 -13.12 -43.48 -3.31
N TYR A 50 -13.73 -44.13 -4.29
CA TYR A 50 -15.17 -44.42 -4.29
C TYR A 50 -15.56 -45.18 -3.02
N ASP A 51 -16.64 -44.79 -2.34
CA ASP A 51 -17.71 -45.72 -1.96
C ASP A 51 -18.99 -45.01 -1.47
N ASN A 52 -20.12 -45.61 -1.82
CA ASN A 52 -21.49 -45.08 -1.85
C ASN A 52 -22.22 -45.06 -0.49
N LEU A 53 -23.19 -44.14 -0.30
CA LEU A 53 -24.58 -44.47 0.10
C LEU A 53 -25.57 -43.28 -0.07
N ASN A 54 -26.69 -43.52 -0.76
CA ASN A 54 -27.81 -42.60 -1.03
C ASN A 54 -28.75 -42.39 0.17
N ILE A 55 -29.19 -41.16 0.48
CA ILE A 55 -30.55 -40.87 1.03
C ILE A 55 -31.08 -39.49 0.53
N HIS A 56 -32.26 -39.52 -0.08
CA HIS A 56 -33.10 -38.38 -0.52
C HIS A 56 -33.72 -37.58 0.65
N LYS A 57 -33.77 -36.24 0.55
CA LYS A 57 -35.02 -35.41 0.56
C LYS A 57 -34.73 -33.90 0.72
N SER A 58 -35.51 -33.12 -0.02
CA SER A 58 -35.56 -31.66 -0.06
C SER A 58 -35.96 -31.02 1.27
N SER A 59 -35.35 -29.87 1.63
CA SER A 59 -36.07 -28.67 2.10
C SER A 59 -35.08 -27.53 2.32
N MET A 60 -35.46 -26.37 1.81
CA MET A 60 -34.81 -25.07 1.98
C MET A 60 -34.69 -24.73 3.48
N PHE A 61 -33.45 -24.58 3.97
CA PHE A 61 -33.15 -23.86 5.21
C PHE A 61 -31.94 -22.95 5.00
N LYS A 62 -32.18 -21.67 5.29
CA LYS A 62 -31.28 -20.52 5.18
C LYS A 62 -30.05 -20.72 6.05
N GLN A 63 -28.89 -21.03 5.44
CA GLN A 63 -27.61 -21.02 6.14
C GLN A 63 -26.92 -19.68 5.91
N PHE A 64 -26.81 -18.89 6.97
CA PHE A 64 -25.77 -17.88 7.10
C PHE A 64 -24.43 -18.57 6.80
N SER A 65 -23.80 -18.19 5.69
CA SER A 65 -22.49 -18.74 5.34
C SER A 65 -21.47 -18.11 6.28
N THR A 66 -21.11 -18.90 7.28
CA THR A 66 -19.89 -18.81 8.07
C THR A 66 -18.72 -18.38 7.21
N SER A 67 -18.00 -17.39 7.73
CA SER A 67 -16.72 -16.88 7.28
C SER A 67 -15.80 -17.97 6.72
N ASN A 68 -15.60 -17.94 5.41
CA ASN A 68 -14.45 -18.62 4.80
C ASN A 68 -13.18 -17.92 5.31
N ASN A 69 -12.44 -18.58 6.20
CA ASN A 69 -11.11 -18.18 6.64
C ASN A 69 -10.08 -18.35 5.51
N GLN A 70 -10.22 -17.57 4.44
CA GLN A 70 -9.19 -17.31 3.44
C GLN A 70 -8.90 -15.82 3.55
N ALA A 71 -7.82 -15.44 4.25
CA ALA A 71 -7.49 -14.03 4.49
C ALA A 71 -6.94 -13.37 3.21
N GLU A 72 -7.79 -13.21 2.20
CA GLU A 72 -7.57 -12.24 1.14
C GLU A 72 -7.45 -10.86 1.78
N ILE A 73 -6.41 -10.09 1.43
CA ILE A 73 -6.27 -8.73 1.94
C ILE A 73 -7.46 -7.94 1.42
N ASP A 74 -8.27 -7.39 2.33
CA ASP A 74 -9.40 -6.56 1.96
C ASP A 74 -8.90 -5.33 1.20
N PHE A 75 -9.60 -4.97 0.12
CA PHE A 75 -9.28 -3.80 -0.69
C PHE A 75 -9.19 -2.53 0.17
N GLU A 76 -10.15 -2.37 1.09
CA GLU A 76 -10.20 -1.21 1.97
C GLU A 76 -8.98 -1.16 2.90
N GLN A 77 -8.57 -2.31 3.43
CA GLN A 77 -7.35 -2.43 4.22
C GLN A 77 -6.10 -2.10 3.38
N ALA A 78 -5.99 -2.66 2.16
CA ALA A 78 -4.87 -2.38 1.27
C ALA A 78 -4.75 -0.89 0.95
N CYS A 79 -5.87 -0.22 0.66
CA CYS A 79 -5.89 1.22 0.44
C CYS A 79 -5.44 2.01 1.65
N ASN A 80 -6.04 1.75 2.82
CA ASN A 80 -5.73 2.50 4.05
C ASN A 80 -4.25 2.39 4.40
N GLU A 81 -3.70 1.19 4.41
CA GLU A 81 -2.29 0.97 4.75
C GLU A 81 -1.32 1.58 3.73
N THR A 82 -1.69 1.55 2.44
CA THR A 82 -0.90 2.25 1.41
C THR A 82 -0.91 3.75 1.65
N LEU A 83 -2.08 4.36 1.83
CA LEU A 83 -2.20 5.81 1.98
C LEU A 83 -1.59 6.31 3.30
N GLU A 84 -1.74 5.57 4.39
CA GLU A 84 -1.06 5.85 5.67
C GLU A 84 0.46 5.80 5.50
N SER A 85 0.98 4.73 4.88
CA SER A 85 2.43 4.58 4.67
C SER A 85 3.00 5.65 3.74
N LEU A 86 2.26 6.06 2.72
CA LEU A 86 2.64 7.19 1.87
C LEU A 86 2.61 8.51 2.64
N CYS A 87 1.59 8.75 3.46
CA CYS A 87 1.48 9.94 4.30
C CYS A 87 2.71 10.06 5.24
N GLU A 88 3.01 9.01 6.00
CA GLU A 88 4.16 8.97 6.91
C GLU A 88 5.48 9.21 6.15
N TYR A 89 5.61 8.67 4.93
CA TYR A 89 6.83 8.86 4.13
C TYR A 89 6.93 10.27 3.53
N PHE A 90 5.84 10.86 3.06
CA PHE A 90 5.84 12.24 2.58
C PHE A 90 6.14 13.24 3.71
N GLU A 91 5.64 13.01 4.93
CA GLU A 91 6.01 13.80 6.10
C GLU A 91 7.53 13.75 6.33
N GLN A 92 8.14 12.57 6.23
CA GLN A 92 9.60 12.43 6.33
C GLN A 92 10.34 13.17 5.20
N ILE A 93 9.82 13.14 3.97
CA ILE A 93 10.41 13.87 2.83
C ILE A 93 10.38 15.37 3.13
N VAL A 94 9.29 15.89 3.66
CA VAL A 94 9.18 17.31 4.04
C VAL A 94 10.19 17.68 5.12
N GLU A 95 10.32 16.86 6.16
CA GLU A 95 11.32 17.07 7.22
C GLU A 95 12.77 17.06 6.70
N ASP A 96 13.08 16.16 5.75
CA ASP A 96 14.42 16.00 5.18
C ASP A 96 14.77 17.09 4.16
N ASN A 97 13.78 17.87 3.71
CA ASN A 97 13.93 18.92 2.71
C ASN A 97 13.48 20.29 3.26
N PRO A 98 14.24 20.89 4.21
CA PRO A 98 13.85 22.15 4.87
C PRO A 98 13.86 23.38 3.94
N HIS A 99 14.24 23.20 2.67
CA HIS A 99 14.21 24.24 1.65
C HIS A 99 12.83 24.36 0.98
N LEU A 100 11.90 23.42 1.22
CA LEU A 100 10.53 23.51 0.73
C LEU A 100 9.82 24.69 1.39
N GLU A 101 9.20 25.55 0.59
CA GLU A 101 8.46 26.71 1.09
C GLU A 101 7.00 26.35 1.34
N ASN A 102 6.57 26.43 2.61
CA ASN A 102 5.20 26.15 3.05
C ASN A 102 4.64 24.78 2.59
N PRO A 103 5.37 23.67 2.78
CA PRO A 103 4.82 22.35 2.47
C PRO A 103 3.66 22.02 3.41
N ASP A 104 2.64 21.32 2.89
CA ASP A 104 1.49 20.85 3.65
C ASP A 104 1.07 19.46 3.20
N ILE A 105 0.72 18.61 4.16
CA ILE A 105 0.27 17.23 3.94
C ILE A 105 -1.02 17.02 4.70
N LEU A 106 -2.09 16.70 3.96
CA LEU A 106 -3.41 16.45 4.51
C LEU A 106 -3.89 15.07 4.11
N PHE A 107 -4.13 14.21 5.09
CA PHE A 107 -4.78 12.92 4.88
C PHE A 107 -6.13 12.86 5.58
N SER A 108 -7.21 12.75 4.81
CA SER A 108 -8.58 12.67 5.35
C SER A 108 -9.48 11.87 4.43
N ASP A 109 -10.31 10.99 5.02
CA ASP A 109 -11.33 10.19 4.33
C ASP A 109 -10.83 9.47 3.06
N GLY A 110 -9.64 8.89 3.12
CA GLY A 110 -9.04 8.20 1.97
C GLY A 110 -8.52 9.12 0.86
N VAL A 111 -8.37 10.41 1.14
CA VAL A 111 -7.75 11.41 0.25
C VAL A 111 -6.48 11.95 0.91
N LEU A 112 -5.33 11.68 0.29
CA LEU A 112 -4.03 12.20 0.66
C LEU A 112 -3.67 13.33 -0.31
N THR A 113 -3.53 14.55 0.21
CA THR A 113 -3.11 15.74 -0.53
C THR A 113 -1.72 16.14 -0.06
N ILE A 114 -0.78 16.27 -1.00
CA ILE A 114 0.62 16.63 -0.74
C ILE A 114 0.94 17.91 -1.51
N GLN A 115 1.06 19.02 -0.81
CA GLN A 115 1.54 20.29 -1.35
C GLN A 115 3.02 20.45 -1.00
N LEU A 116 3.88 20.46 -2.02
CA LEU A 116 5.33 20.55 -1.82
C LEU A 116 5.86 21.98 -2.00
N GLY A 117 4.97 22.96 -2.18
CA GLY A 117 5.33 24.34 -2.51
C GLY A 117 5.74 24.52 -3.97
N GLU A 118 6.03 25.75 -4.36
CA GLU A 118 6.56 26.06 -5.69
C GLU A 118 8.05 25.68 -5.78
N PRO A 119 8.54 25.12 -6.90
CA PRO A 119 7.84 24.84 -8.16
C PRO A 119 7.23 23.43 -8.26
N TYR A 120 7.14 22.70 -7.14
CA TYR A 120 6.85 21.27 -7.09
C TYR A 120 5.35 20.92 -7.24
N GLY A 121 4.47 21.88 -6.92
CA GLY A 121 3.03 21.73 -7.09
C GLY A 121 2.36 20.81 -6.06
N THR A 122 1.21 20.25 -6.44
CA THR A 122 0.35 19.47 -5.55
C THR A 122 0.02 18.10 -6.14
N TYR A 123 0.29 17.07 -5.35
CA TYR A 123 -0.14 15.70 -5.62
C TYR A 123 -1.42 15.42 -4.85
N VAL A 124 -2.35 14.69 -5.48
CA VAL A 124 -3.54 14.16 -4.79
C VAL A 124 -3.63 12.67 -5.05
N ILE A 125 -3.68 11.87 -4.00
CA ILE A 125 -3.80 10.42 -4.06
C ILE A 125 -5.07 10.02 -3.31
N ASN A 126 -6.05 9.44 -4.00
CA ASN A 126 -7.34 9.13 -3.40
C ASN A 126 -7.78 7.68 -3.62
N ARG A 127 -8.38 7.11 -2.58
CA ARG A 127 -9.13 5.85 -2.66
C ARG A 127 -10.39 6.04 -3.50
N GLN A 128 -10.64 5.08 -4.38
CA GLN A 128 -11.83 5.01 -5.22
C GLN A 128 -12.53 3.66 -5.02
N THR A 129 -13.33 3.59 -3.94
CA THR A 129 -14.04 2.37 -3.51
C THR A 129 -14.91 1.74 -4.62
N PRO A 130 -15.72 2.48 -5.40
CA PRO A 130 -16.56 1.87 -6.42
C PRO A 130 -15.77 1.10 -7.48
N ASN A 131 -14.57 1.58 -7.81
CA ASN A 131 -13.71 0.98 -8.83
C ASN A 131 -12.66 0.04 -8.26
N LYS A 132 -12.54 -0.06 -6.93
CA LYS A 132 -11.44 -0.73 -6.22
C LYS A 132 -10.06 -0.27 -6.70
N GLN A 133 -9.87 1.05 -6.77
CA GLN A 133 -8.65 1.68 -7.27
C GLN A 133 -8.08 2.70 -6.30
N ILE A 134 -6.81 3.04 -6.51
CA ILE A 134 -6.23 4.30 -6.07
C ILE A 134 -6.06 5.19 -7.30
N TRP A 135 -6.49 6.44 -7.21
CA TRP A 135 -6.26 7.43 -8.24
C TRP A 135 -5.17 8.40 -7.78
N LEU A 136 -4.38 8.86 -8.73
CA LEU A 136 -3.32 9.85 -8.55
C LEU A 136 -3.63 11.02 -9.47
N SER A 137 -3.49 12.24 -8.96
CA SER A 137 -3.29 13.45 -9.74
C SER A 137 -1.87 13.93 -9.46
N SER A 138 -0.98 13.79 -10.44
CA SER A 138 0.40 14.30 -10.39
C SER A 138 0.47 15.67 -11.08
N PRO A 139 1.20 16.67 -10.52
CA PRO A 139 1.48 17.92 -11.20
C PRO A 139 2.43 17.75 -12.40
N ILE A 140 3.08 16.59 -12.53
CA ILE A 140 4.03 16.28 -13.61
C ILE A 140 3.35 15.45 -14.70
N SER A 141 2.78 14.29 -14.33
CA SER A 141 2.26 13.32 -15.29
C SER A 141 0.73 13.31 -15.42
N GLY A 142 0.02 14.14 -14.67
CA GLY A 142 -1.43 14.22 -14.69
C GLY A 142 -2.12 13.02 -14.01
N PRO A 143 -3.38 12.72 -14.37
CA PRO A 143 -4.16 11.73 -13.67
C PRO A 143 -3.82 10.28 -14.07
N LYS A 144 -3.72 9.38 -13.08
CA LYS A 144 -3.51 7.93 -13.27
C LYS A 144 -4.42 7.11 -12.33
N ARG A 145 -4.77 5.90 -12.75
CA ARG A 145 -5.68 4.99 -12.02
C ARG A 145 -5.02 3.64 -11.81
N TYR A 146 -4.80 3.27 -10.56
CA TYR A 146 -4.04 2.09 -10.19
C TYR A 146 -4.95 0.98 -9.69
N ASP A 147 -4.77 -0.21 -10.24
CA ASP A 147 -5.41 -1.43 -9.79
C ASP A 147 -4.48 -2.20 -8.84
N PHE A 148 -5.05 -2.79 -7.79
CA PHE A 148 -4.28 -3.62 -6.87
C PHE A 148 -4.11 -5.04 -7.43
N ASN A 149 -2.87 -5.54 -7.45
CA ASN A 149 -2.58 -6.92 -7.90
C ASN A 149 -2.32 -7.90 -6.75
N GLY A 150 -2.58 -7.49 -5.50
CA GLY A 150 -2.29 -8.27 -4.30
C GLY A 150 -1.00 -7.88 -3.59
N THR A 151 -0.03 -7.28 -4.29
CA THR A 151 1.25 -6.85 -3.72
C THR A 151 1.58 -5.40 -3.98
N LYS A 152 1.09 -4.83 -5.09
CA LYS A 152 1.30 -3.43 -5.48
C LYS A 152 0.15 -2.86 -6.33
N TRP A 153 0.16 -1.54 -6.43
CA TRP A 153 -0.77 -0.73 -7.23
C TRP A 153 -0.18 -0.46 -8.61
N ILE A 154 -0.79 -0.99 -9.66
CA ILE A 154 -0.28 -0.96 -11.04
C ILE A 154 -1.17 -0.11 -11.94
N TYR A 155 -0.55 0.78 -12.74
CA TYR A 155 -1.24 1.47 -13.81
C TYR A 155 -1.23 0.60 -15.08
N LYS A 156 -2.42 0.22 -15.56
CA LYS A 156 -2.55 -0.74 -16.67
C LYS A 156 -1.95 -0.29 -18.00
N HIS A 157 -1.79 1.02 -18.23
CA HIS A 157 -1.35 1.53 -19.53
C HIS A 157 0.15 1.37 -19.76
N ASP A 158 0.98 1.58 -18.74
CA ASP A 158 2.44 1.50 -18.83
C ASP A 158 3.05 0.40 -17.94
N GLY A 159 2.24 -0.22 -17.07
CA GLY A 159 2.68 -1.26 -16.14
C GLY A 159 3.47 -0.74 -14.95
N VAL A 160 3.66 0.59 -14.84
CA VAL A 160 4.43 1.22 -13.76
C VAL A 160 3.57 1.27 -12.50
N SER A 161 4.17 0.95 -11.36
CA SER A 161 3.48 1.04 -10.07
C SER A 161 3.40 2.46 -9.53
N LEU A 162 2.46 2.70 -8.62
CA LEU A 162 2.32 3.98 -7.93
C LEU A 162 3.65 4.41 -7.27
N HIS A 163 4.29 3.49 -6.56
CA HIS A 163 5.53 3.72 -5.83
C HIS A 163 6.73 3.98 -6.76
N GLU A 164 6.83 3.23 -7.87
CA GLU A 164 7.87 3.46 -8.88
C GLU A 164 7.72 4.83 -9.54
N LEU A 165 6.48 5.24 -9.86
CA LEU A 165 6.22 6.56 -10.43
C LEU A 165 6.61 7.67 -9.44
N LEU A 166 6.12 7.61 -8.20
CA LEU A 166 6.43 8.62 -7.17
C LEU A 166 7.94 8.71 -6.92
N THR A 167 8.63 7.57 -6.86
CA THR A 167 10.10 7.54 -6.75
C THR A 167 10.73 8.24 -7.95
N SER A 168 10.31 7.91 -9.18
CA SER A 168 10.89 8.50 -10.39
C SER A 168 10.64 10.01 -10.48
N GLU A 169 9.42 10.47 -10.21
CA GLU A 169 9.05 11.89 -10.27
C GLU A 169 9.84 12.70 -9.24
N LEU A 170 9.82 12.30 -7.97
CA LEU A 170 10.49 13.07 -6.91
C LEU A 170 12.03 12.97 -6.98
N SER A 171 12.59 11.85 -7.41
CA SER A 171 14.05 11.71 -7.51
C SER A 171 14.64 12.37 -8.76
N LYS A 172 13.99 12.25 -9.92
CA LYS A 172 14.55 12.76 -11.18
C LYS A 172 14.20 14.21 -11.43
N GLU A 173 12.94 14.59 -11.19
CA GLU A 173 12.48 15.94 -11.51
C GLU A 173 12.86 16.91 -10.38
N TYR A 174 12.84 16.45 -9.12
CA TYR A 174 13.09 17.32 -7.95
C TYR A 174 14.40 17.02 -7.22
N SER A 175 15.19 16.03 -7.67
CA SER A 175 16.47 15.65 -7.05
C SER A 175 16.35 15.27 -5.56
N PHE A 176 15.18 14.84 -5.11
CA PHE A 176 15.01 14.37 -3.73
C PHE A 176 15.61 12.96 -3.58
N ASN A 177 16.30 12.72 -2.46
CA ASN A 177 16.80 11.39 -2.12
C ASN A 177 15.67 10.54 -1.53
N VAL A 178 14.87 9.92 -2.40
CA VAL A 178 13.66 9.18 -2.02
C VAL A 178 13.62 7.78 -2.62
N ASP A 179 12.94 6.88 -1.93
CA ASP A 179 12.74 5.50 -2.31
C ASP A 179 11.43 4.97 -1.72
N PHE A 180 10.36 5.01 -2.52
CA PHE A 180 9.03 4.56 -2.12
C PHE A 180 8.90 3.03 -2.13
N SER A 181 9.96 2.27 -2.47
CA SER A 181 9.95 0.81 -2.30
C SER A 181 9.80 0.40 -0.82
N LYS A 182 10.12 1.32 0.09
CA LYS A 182 9.97 1.19 1.55
C LYS A 182 8.57 1.48 2.08
N CYS A 183 7.61 1.79 1.21
CA CYS A 183 6.22 1.92 1.60
C CYS A 183 5.49 0.58 1.53
N ILE A 184 4.36 0.48 2.23
CA ILE A 184 3.52 -0.73 2.21
C ILE A 184 2.91 -0.89 0.81
N PHE A 185 2.85 -2.12 0.31
CA PHE A 185 2.34 -2.47 -1.03
C PHE A 185 3.10 -1.80 -2.19
N SER A 186 4.41 -1.62 -2.04
CA SER A 186 5.32 -1.24 -3.13
C SER A 186 5.68 -2.40 -4.06
N GLY A 187 5.49 -3.64 -3.59
CA GLY A 187 5.79 -4.88 -4.32
C GLY A 187 7.23 -5.38 -4.15
N THR A 188 8.07 -4.70 -3.37
CA THR A 188 9.38 -5.21 -2.97
C THR A 188 9.27 -5.93 -1.63
N PHE A 189 9.42 -7.25 -1.65
CA PHE A 189 9.79 -8.03 -0.47
C PHE A 189 11.32 -8.08 -0.51
N SER A 190 12.00 -7.32 0.34
CA SER A 190 13.44 -7.47 0.50
C SER A 190 13.71 -8.93 0.93
N ASN A 191 14.38 -9.68 0.05
CA ASN A 191 14.97 -10.98 0.38
C ASN A 191 16.09 -10.84 1.41
#